data_AF-A0A966ID07-F1
#
_entry.id   AF-A0A966ID07-F1
#
_cell.length_a   1.000
_cell.length_b   1.000
_cell.length_c   1.000
_cell.angle_alpha   90.00
_cell.angle_beta   90.00
_cell.angle_gamma   90.00
#
_symmetry.space_group_name_H-M   'P 1'
#
loop_
_entity.id
_entity.type
_entity.pdbx_description
1 polymer ?
#
loop_
_entity_poly.entity_id
_entity_poly.type
_entity_poly.pdbx_seq_one_letter_code
_entity_poly.pdbx_strand_id
1 'polypeptide(L)'
;MFWKKLIATFLVLLVVSLIAAAFIYIPKYLDQEQKARDNSKACKQYREFLQTAENWNKLGDADQANGVYNIAVDLFRKGKCTKIH
;
A
#
# COMPACT_ATOMS: atom_id res chain seq x y z
N MET A 1 -35.80 -35.66 -3.22
CA MET A 1 -34.94 -34.76 -4.04
C MET A 1 -35.04 -33.28 -3.66
N PHE A 2 -36.20 -32.78 -3.24
CA PHE A 2 -36.41 -31.36 -2.85
C PHE A 2 -35.43 -30.84 -1.79
N TRP A 3 -35.25 -31.56 -0.69
CA TRP A 3 -34.31 -31.21 0.39
C TRP A 3 -32.86 -31.06 -0.07
N LYS A 4 -32.38 -31.92 -0.97
CA LYS A 4 -31.02 -31.82 -1.53
C LYS A 4 -30.84 -30.55 -2.35
N LYS A 5 -31.86 -30.16 -3.13
CA LYS A 5 -31.85 -28.89 -3.89
C LYS A 5 -31.88 -27.68 -2.95
N LEU A 6 -32.67 -27.75 -1.88
CA LEU A 6 -32.81 -26.68 -0.90
C LEU A 6 -31.51 -26.44 -0.11
N ILE A 7 -30.83 -27.52 0.29
CA ILE A 7 -29.49 -27.47 0.90
C ILE A 7 -28.47 -26.89 -0.08
N ALA A 8 -28.48 -27.34 -1.34
CA ALA A 8 -27.57 -26.82 -2.36
C ALA A 8 -27.76 -25.32 -2.61
N THR A 9 -29.01 -24.84 -2.70
CA THR A 9 -29.29 -23.40 -2.84
C THR A 9 -28.81 -22.59 -1.64
N PHE A 10 -28.97 -23.12 -0.43
CA PHE A 10 -28.51 -22.44 0.79
C PHE A 10 -26.98 -22.33 0.83
N LEU A 11 -26.28 -23.40 0.43
CA LEU A 11 -24.82 -23.40 0.31
C LEU A 11 -24.34 -22.38 -0.73
N VAL A 12 -24.99 -22.30 -1.89
CA VAL A 12 -24.65 -21.30 -2.91
C VAL A 12 -24.84 -19.88 -2.37
N LEU A 13 -25.95 -19.60 -1.69
CA LEU A 13 -26.21 -18.28 -1.09
C LEU A 13 -25.16 -17.92 -0.03
N LEU A 14 -24.76 -18.90 0.80
CA LEU A 14 -23.72 -18.70 1.82
C LEU A 14 -22.37 -18.40 1.16
N VAL A 15 -22.00 -19.12 0.11
CA VAL A 15 -20.74 -18.87 -0.62
C VAL A 15 -20.75 -17.47 -1.25
N VAL A 16 -21.85 -17.08 -1.88
CA VAL A 16 -21.99 -15.74 -2.50
C VAL A 16 -21.90 -14.63 -1.44
N SER A 17 -22.50 -14.80 -0.28
CA SER A 17 -22.43 -13.79 0.79
C SER A 17 -21.02 -13.64 1.36
N LEU A 18 -20.29 -14.75 1.53
CA LEU A 18 -18.89 -14.72 1.96
C LEU A 18 -18.00 -14.05 0.93
N ILE A 19 -18.21 -14.31 -0.36
CA ILE A 19 -17.48 -13.66 -1.45
C ILE A 19 -17.74 -12.15 -1.44
N ALA A 20 -19.01 -11.73 -1.34
CA ALA A 20 -19.38 -10.31 -1.27
C ALA A 20 -18.73 -9.62 -0.06
N ALA A 21 -18.74 -10.28 1.11
CA ALA A 21 -18.07 -9.77 2.30
C ALA A 21 -16.55 -9.63 2.07
N ALA A 22 -15.90 -10.65 1.51
CA ALA A 22 -14.47 -10.61 1.20
C ALA A 22 -14.11 -9.43 0.29
N PHE A 23 -14.91 -9.17 -0.76
CA PHE A 23 -14.72 -8.02 -1.66
C PHE A 23 -14.84 -6.66 -0.96
N ILE A 24 -15.59 -6.55 0.13
CA ILE A 24 -15.75 -5.29 0.89
C ILE A 24 -14.66 -5.15 1.95
N TYR A 25 -14.38 -6.22 2.71
CA TYR A 25 -13.52 -6.14 3.89
C TYR A 25 -12.03 -6.28 3.57
N ILE A 26 -11.65 -7.09 2.57
CA ILE A 26 -10.24 -7.29 2.23
C ILE A 26 -9.59 -5.98 1.75
N PRO A 27 -10.16 -5.23 0.77
CA PRO A 27 -9.56 -3.98 0.33
C PRO A 27 -9.46 -2.97 1.47
N LYS A 28 -10.51 -2.86 2.30
CA LYS A 28 -10.52 -1.96 3.46
C LYS A 28 -9.41 -2.29 4.47
N TYR A 29 -9.19 -3.58 4.74
CA TYR A 29 -8.11 -4.02 5.62
C TYR A 29 -6.73 -3.67 5.05
N LEU A 30 -6.51 -3.98 3.77
CA LEU A 30 -5.25 -3.70 3.09
C LEU A 30 -4.95 -2.18 3.04
N ASP A 31 -5.98 -1.36 2.81
CA ASP A 31 -5.86 0.10 2.83
C ASP A 31 -5.46 0.63 4.21
N GLN A 32 -6.01 0.05 5.29
CA GLN A 32 -5.65 0.43 6.65
C GLN A 32 -4.20 0.07 6.98
N GLU A 33 -3.76 -1.14 6.63
CA GLU A 33 -2.36 -1.54 6.79
C GLU A 33 -1.41 -0.67 5.97
N GLN A 34 -1.79 -0.36 4.72
CA GLN A 34 -1.03 0.51 3.84
C GLN A 34 -0.89 1.91 4.43
N LYS A 35 -1.98 2.50 4.93
CA LYS A 35 -1.95 3.80 5.62
C LYS A 35 -1.07 3.76 6.88
N ALA A 36 -1.15 2.70 7.68
CA ALA A 36 -0.30 2.56 8.86
C ALA A 36 1.19 2.50 8.50
N ARG A 37 1.54 1.70 7.47
CA ARG A 37 2.90 1.60 6.93
C ARG A 37 3.39 2.93 6.38
N ASP A 38 2.57 3.61 5.58
CA ASP A 38 2.89 4.90 4.98
C ASP A 38 3.05 6.03 6.01
N ASN A 39 2.42 5.90 7.17
CA ASN A 39 2.57 6.80 8.31
C ASN A 39 3.80 6.51 9.18
N SER A 40 4.54 5.43 8.91
CA SER A 40 5.78 5.12 9.61
C SER A 40 6.84 6.21 9.41
N LYS A 41 7.75 6.31 10.38
CA LYS A 41 8.86 7.29 10.33
C LYS A 41 9.69 7.13 9.06
N ALA A 42 10.04 5.90 8.70
CA ALA A 42 10.83 5.62 7.50
C ALA A 42 10.13 6.13 6.23
N CYS A 43 8.82 5.91 6.10
CA CYS A 43 8.08 6.36 4.92
C CYS A 43 7.86 7.86 4.86
N LYS A 44 7.68 8.52 6.00
CA LYS A 44 7.64 10.00 6.07
C LYS A 44 8.99 10.59 5.63
N GLN A 45 10.08 10.11 6.22
CA GLN A 45 11.43 10.55 5.86
C GLN A 45 11.74 10.25 4.39
N TYR A 46 11.35 9.09 3.87
CA TYR A 46 11.50 8.80 2.44
C TYR A 46 10.90 9.92 1.56
N ARG A 47 9.68 10.39 1.82
CA ARG A 47 9.06 11.46 1.01
C ARG A 47 9.80 12.78 1.16
N GLU A 48 10.21 13.12 2.38
CA GLU A 48 10.97 14.35 2.67
C GLU A 48 12.32 14.37 1.95
N PHE A 49 13.08 13.27 2.03
CA PHE A 49 14.38 13.14 1.36
C PHE A 49 14.20 13.10 -0.17
N LEU A 50 13.15 12.44 -0.69
CA LEU A 50 12.86 12.46 -2.12
C LEU A 50 12.59 13.88 -2.63
N GLN A 51 11.74 14.64 -1.92
CA GLN A 51 11.47 16.04 -2.25
C GLN A 51 12.73 16.91 -2.14
N THR A 52 13.58 16.64 -1.14
CA THR A 52 14.86 17.35 -0.97
C THR A 52 15.80 17.07 -2.14
N ALA A 53 15.89 15.82 -2.61
CA ALA A 53 16.67 15.46 -3.77
C ALA A 53 16.15 16.14 -5.05
N GLU A 54 14.83 16.20 -5.24
CA GLU A 54 14.23 16.95 -6.36
C GLU A 54 14.54 18.45 -6.29
N ASN A 55 14.56 19.05 -5.10
CA ASN A 55 14.93 20.44 -4.93
C ASN A 55 16.40 20.69 -5.29
N TRP A 56 17.32 19.81 -4.88
CA TRP A 56 18.73 19.89 -5.30
C TRP A 56 18.90 19.75 -6.81
N ASN A 57 18.16 18.84 -7.44
CA ASN A 57 18.14 18.71 -8.90
C ASN A 57 17.67 20.00 -9.59
N LYS A 58 16.65 20.67 -9.06
CA LYS A 58 16.18 21.97 -9.60
C LYS A 58 17.22 23.08 -9.44
N LEU A 59 18.06 23.01 -8.41
CA LEU A 59 19.17 23.94 -8.19
C LEU A 59 20.42 23.61 -9.02
N GLY A 60 20.44 22.47 -9.72
CA GLY A 60 21.56 22.03 -10.55
C GLY A 60 22.70 21.36 -9.76
N ASP A 61 22.52 21.08 -8.48
CA ASP A 61 23.50 20.37 -7.67
C ASP A 61 23.21 18.86 -7.69
N ALA A 62 23.73 18.21 -8.73
CA ALA A 62 23.50 16.78 -8.97
C ALA A 62 24.15 15.89 -7.90
N ASP A 63 25.28 16.30 -7.32
CA ASP A 63 25.98 15.50 -6.31
C ASP A 63 25.16 15.43 -5.01
N GLN A 64 24.63 16.58 -4.57
CA GLN A 64 23.72 16.61 -3.43
C GLN A 64 22.41 15.90 -3.71
N ALA A 65 21.84 16.10 -4.91
CA ALA A 65 20.62 15.41 -5.31
C ALA A 65 20.77 13.89 -5.25
N ASN A 66 21.86 13.35 -5.81
CA ASN A 66 22.14 11.91 -5.80
C ASN A 66 22.40 11.37 -4.38
N GLY A 67 23.14 12.10 -3.56
CA GLY A 67 23.39 11.71 -2.16
C GLY A 67 22.10 11.58 -1.36
N VAL A 68 21.24 12.60 -1.43
CA VAL A 68 19.94 12.64 -0.72
C VAL A 68 18.97 11.61 -1.31
N TYR A 69 18.96 11.42 -2.63
CA TYR A 69 18.14 10.42 -3.31
C TYR A 69 18.46 8.99 -2.84
N ASN A 70 19.74 8.66 -2.70
CA ASN A 70 20.16 7.34 -2.21
C ASN A 70 19.65 7.05 -0.78
N ILE A 71 19.63 8.07 0.08
CA ILE A 71 19.03 7.96 1.42
C ILE A 71 17.53 7.72 1.32
N ALA A 72 16.83 8.43 0.44
CA ALA A 72 15.41 8.21 0.20
C ALA A 72 15.13 6.76 -0.25
N VAL A 73 15.95 6.20 -1.14
CA VAL A 73 15.82 4.81 -1.62
C VAL A 73 16.05 3.79 -0.51
N ASP A 74 17.02 4.00 0.38
CA ASP A 74 17.25 3.14 1.54
C ASP A 74 16.05 3.15 2.50
N LEU A 75 15.51 4.34 2.80
CA LEU A 75 14.31 4.51 3.63
C LEU A 75 13.08 3.86 2.99
N PHE A 76 12.92 3.98 1.68
CA PHE A 76 11.85 3.35 0.91
C PHE A 76 11.89 1.82 1.06
N ARG A 77 13.08 1.22 0.90
CA ARG A 77 13.28 -0.24 1.04
C ARG A 77 13.03 -0.72 2.46
N LYS A 78 13.56 -0.01 3.46
CA LYS A 78 13.39 -0.34 4.88
C LYS A 78 11.93 -0.22 5.32
N GLY A 79 11.24 0.84 4.92
CA GLY A 79 9.85 1.10 5.28
C GLY A 79 8.81 0.35 4.46
N LYS A 80 9.23 -0.33 3.37
CA LYS A 80 8.32 -0.96 2.40
C LYS A 80 7.25 0.02 1.89
N CYS A 81 7.66 1.26 1.67
CA CYS A 81 6.74 2.38 1.46
C CYS A 81 6.00 2.28 0.12
N THR A 82 4.87 2.97 0.01
CA THR A 82 4.21 3.14 -1.28
C THR A 82 5.01 4.14 -2.12
N LYS A 83 5.35 3.75 -3.36
CA LYS A 83 6.08 4.62 -4.31
C LYS A 83 5.21 5.81 -4.68
N ILE A 84 5.78 7.01 -4.67
CA ILE A 84 5.01 8.24 -4.92
C ILE A 84 5.15 8.73 -6.36
N HIS A 85 6.27 8.45 -7.05
CA HIS A 85 6.51 8.76 -8.46
C HIS A 85 7.50 7.75 -9.08
#